data_AF-T1CCX2-F1
#
_entry.id   AF-T1CCX2-F1
#
_cell.length_a   1.000
_cell.length_b   1.000
_cell.length_c   1.000
_cell.angle_alpha   90.00
_cell.angle_beta   90.00
_cell.angle_gamma   90.00
#
_symmetry.space_group_name_H-M   'P 1'
#
loop_
_entity.id
_entity.type
_entity.pdbx_description
1 polymer ?
#
loop_
_entity_poly.entity_id
_entity_poly.type
_entity_poly.pdbx_seq_one_letter_code
_entity_poly.pdbx_strand_id
1 'polypeptide(L)'
;TRSARTVVRLDRPAEASVVRADPDAALSSLIEPILIDEWQEVPEVLGAIKRAVDSDSHPGRFLVTGSIRARFQRATWAGTGRLIQVTLQGMSIREQLGKVGAASFFDRLVDSEADPVPNLVSTQLLDVLSPLDIRDYLDMALRGGFPEAVHLATERLRRLWLE
;
A
#
# COMPACT_ATOMS: atom_id res chain seq x y z
N THR A 1 -12.16 -3.60 8.14
CA THR A 1 -11.75 -3.01 9.44
C THR A 1 -10.95 -1.75 9.15
N ARG A 2 -11.26 -0.63 9.82
CA ARG A 2 -10.54 0.64 9.62
C ARG A 2 -9.29 0.62 10.50
N SER A 3 -8.10 0.67 9.90
CA SER A 3 -6.83 0.54 10.64
C SER A 3 -6.42 1.80 11.40
N ALA A 4 -7.08 2.94 11.16
CA ALA A 4 -6.85 4.21 11.86
C ALA A 4 -8.17 4.79 12.39
N ARG A 5 -8.11 5.44 13.57
CA ARG A 5 -9.24 6.17 14.16
C ARG A 5 -9.30 7.61 13.66
N THR A 6 -8.14 8.23 13.47
CA THR A 6 -8.01 9.60 12.97
C THR A 6 -7.21 9.60 11.68
N VAL A 7 -7.55 10.51 10.76
CA VAL A 7 -6.83 10.70 9.50
C VAL A 7 -6.47 12.18 9.39
N VAL A 8 -5.20 12.45 9.13
CA VAL A 8 -4.64 13.77 8.86
C VAL A 8 -4.10 13.76 7.44
N ARG A 9 -4.63 14.62 6.58
CA ARG A 9 -4.31 14.72 5.16
C ARG A 9 -3.49 15.98 4.88
N LEU A 10 -2.18 15.82 4.78
CA LEU A 10 -1.26 16.96 4.64
C LEU A 10 -1.25 17.56 3.22
N ASP A 11 -1.89 16.89 2.25
CA ASP A 11 -2.21 17.48 0.95
C ASP A 11 -3.31 18.55 1.03
N ARG A 12 -4.05 18.63 2.14
CA ARG A 12 -5.04 19.68 2.38
C ARG A 12 -4.41 20.87 3.11
N PRO A 13 -4.42 22.08 2.53
CA PRO A 13 -3.75 23.25 3.11
C PRO A 13 -4.16 23.58 4.55
N ALA A 14 -5.45 23.39 4.90
CA ALA A 14 -5.94 23.67 6.25
C ALA A 14 -5.34 22.71 7.28
N GLU A 15 -5.33 21.40 7.02
CA GLU A 15 -4.75 20.40 7.92
C GLU A 15 -3.22 20.57 7.99
N ALA A 16 -2.58 20.79 6.84
CA ALA A 16 -1.14 21.07 6.77
C ALA A 16 -0.73 22.31 7.56
N SER A 17 -1.53 23.39 7.54
CA SER A 17 -1.22 24.62 8.28
C SER A 17 -1.21 24.41 9.79
N VAL A 18 -2.13 23.58 10.31
CA VAL A 18 -2.21 23.26 11.75
C VAL A 18 -0.99 22.45 12.17
N VAL A 19 -0.69 21.39 11.40
CA VAL A 19 0.47 20.53 11.70
C VAL A 19 1.77 21.30 11.57
N ARG A 20 1.91 22.19 10.58
CA ARG A 20 3.12 23.01 10.39
C ARG A 20 3.31 24.04 11.51
N ALA A 21 2.24 24.54 12.11
CA ALA A 21 2.32 25.51 13.19
C ALA A 21 2.89 24.88 14.47
N ASP A 22 2.41 23.69 14.84
CA ASP A 22 2.92 22.92 15.97
C ASP A 22 2.64 21.41 15.76
N PRO A 23 3.63 20.65 15.24
CA PRO A 23 3.44 19.24 14.95
C PRO A 23 3.15 18.39 16.21
N ASP A 24 3.76 18.71 17.35
CA ASP A 24 3.58 17.93 18.59
C ASP A 24 2.19 18.16 19.20
N ALA A 25 1.76 19.42 19.26
CA ALA A 25 0.41 19.75 19.72
C ALA A 25 -0.66 19.16 18.78
N ALA A 26 -0.43 19.22 17.47
CA ALA A 26 -1.34 18.64 16.49
C ALA A 26 -1.51 17.13 16.73
N LEU A 27 -0.43 16.36 16.87
CA LEU A 27 -0.52 14.91 17.08
C LEU A 27 -1.14 14.54 18.44
N SER A 28 -0.75 15.23 19.52
CA SER A 28 -1.23 14.92 20.87
C SER A 28 -2.73 15.20 21.09
N SER A 29 -3.34 16.03 20.24
CA SER A 29 -4.78 16.33 20.28
C SER A 29 -5.68 15.28 19.62
N LEU A 30 -5.10 14.32 18.88
CA LEU A 30 -5.84 13.37 18.03
C LEU A 30 -5.98 11.99 18.68
N ILE A 31 -6.98 11.23 18.23
CA ILE A 31 -7.25 9.89 18.74
C ILE A 31 -6.43 8.86 17.95
N GLU A 32 -5.63 8.06 18.64
CA GLU A 32 -4.82 6.98 18.06
C GLU A 32 -5.64 5.72 17.72
N PRO A 33 -5.27 4.95 16.68
CA PRO A 33 -4.17 5.18 15.75
C PRO A 33 -4.44 6.32 14.75
N ILE A 34 -3.39 7.07 14.41
CA ILE A 34 -3.45 8.22 13.51
C ILE A 34 -2.84 7.84 12.15
N LEU A 35 -3.60 8.00 11.07
CA LEU A 35 -3.07 7.98 9.71
C LEU A 35 -2.62 9.40 9.33
N ILE A 36 -1.35 9.55 8.96
CA ILE A 36 -0.76 10.77 8.45
C ILE A 36 -0.47 10.56 6.97
N ASP A 37 -1.24 11.24 6.14
CA ASP A 37 -1.19 11.09 4.69
C ASP A 37 -0.40 12.22 4.03
N GLU A 38 0.36 11.85 3.00
CA GLU A 38 1.29 12.71 2.27
C GLU A 38 2.26 13.47 3.19
N TRP A 39 2.96 12.75 4.08
CA TRP A 39 3.87 13.34 5.09
C TRP A 39 4.88 14.33 4.51
N GLN A 40 5.27 14.17 3.24
CA GLN A 40 6.25 15.00 2.58
C GLN A 40 5.78 16.45 2.33
N GLU A 41 4.49 16.74 2.51
CA GLU A 41 3.96 18.12 2.48
C GLU A 41 4.27 18.89 3.78
N VAL A 42 4.47 18.17 4.90
CA VAL A 42 4.92 18.71 6.19
C VAL A 42 5.97 17.77 6.83
N PRO A 43 7.22 17.76 6.32
CA PRO A 43 8.27 16.83 6.77
C PRO A 43 8.54 16.88 8.29
N GLU A 44 8.29 18.00 8.93
CA GLU A 44 8.45 18.23 10.37
C GLU A 44 7.59 17.27 11.21
N VAL A 45 6.49 16.75 10.65
CA VAL A 45 5.62 15.77 11.32
C VAL A 45 6.38 14.50 11.70
N LEU A 46 7.38 14.08 10.91
CA LEU A 46 8.20 12.91 11.24
C LEU A 46 8.98 13.09 12.54
N GLY A 47 9.42 14.32 12.83
CA GLY A 47 10.08 14.65 14.09
C GLY A 47 9.17 14.53 15.30
N ALA A 48 7.90 14.96 15.16
CA ALA A 48 6.91 14.82 16.22
C ALA A 48 6.47 13.37 16.42
N ILE A 49 6.29 12.59 15.34
CA ILE A 49 6.05 11.14 15.44
C ILE A 49 7.20 10.47 16.19
N LYS A 50 8.46 10.81 15.87
CA LYS A 50 9.63 10.28 16.57
C LYS A 50 9.55 10.57 18.07
N ARG A 51 9.32 11.84 18.46
CA ARG A 51 9.23 12.23 19.88
C ARG A 51 8.07 11.55 20.60
N ALA A 52 6.92 11.42 19.93
CA ALA A 52 5.77 10.71 20.46
C ALA A 52 6.10 9.23 20.73
N VAL A 53 6.68 8.52 19.75
CA VAL A 53 7.07 7.09 19.88
C VAL A 53 8.21 6.89 20.88
N ASP A 54 9.16 7.83 20.98
CA ASP A 54 10.22 7.79 21.98
C ASP A 54 9.66 7.96 23.41
N SER A 55 8.57 8.71 23.58
CA SER A 55 7.90 8.92 24.87
C SER A 55 7.00 7.75 25.27
N ASP A 56 6.38 7.09 24.28
CA ASP A 56 5.53 5.92 24.47
C ASP A 56 5.66 4.98 23.27
N SER A 57 6.31 3.83 23.48
CA SER A 57 6.74 2.91 22.44
C SER A 57 5.73 1.80 22.11
N HIS A 58 4.49 1.89 22.60
CA HIS A 58 3.50 0.88 22.26
C HIS A 58 3.22 0.85 20.74
N PRO A 59 3.03 -0.34 20.15
CA PRO A 59 2.97 -0.49 18.69
C PRO A 59 1.64 0.00 18.10
N GLY A 60 1.68 0.41 16.82
CA GLY A 60 0.48 0.68 16.04
C GLY A 60 -0.13 2.08 16.21
N ARG A 61 0.60 3.03 16.78
CA ARG A 61 0.12 4.41 17.03
C ARG A 61 -0.05 5.24 15.77
N PHE A 62 0.86 5.07 14.80
CA PHE A 62 0.94 5.89 13.60
C PHE A 62 1.00 5.02 12.36
N LEU A 63 0.22 5.41 11.35
CA LEU A 63 0.38 4.97 9.97
C LEU A 63 0.82 6.20 9.17
N VAL A 64 1.88 6.07 8.39
CA VAL A 64 2.41 7.18 7.60
C VAL A 64 2.42 6.76 6.13
N THR A 65 1.74 7.53 5.30
CA THR A 65 1.73 7.35 3.85
C THR A 65 2.40 8.53 3.18
N GLY A 66 3.01 8.26 2.03
CA GLY A 66 3.64 9.28 1.22
C GLY A 66 3.86 8.77 -0.19
N SER A 67 3.77 9.68 -1.15
CA SER A 67 3.99 9.37 -2.55
C SER A 67 5.43 8.92 -2.86
N ILE A 68 5.65 8.43 -4.08
CA ILE A 68 6.99 8.13 -4.60
C ILE A 68 7.92 9.36 -4.52
N ARG A 69 7.36 10.58 -4.61
CA ARG A 69 8.12 11.84 -4.46
C ARG A 69 8.72 11.99 -3.07
N ALA A 70 8.05 11.47 -2.04
CA ALA A 70 8.53 11.46 -0.66
C ALA A 70 9.89 10.75 -0.53
N ARG A 71 10.13 9.69 -1.33
CA ARG A 71 11.40 8.96 -1.33
C ARG A 71 12.61 9.82 -1.73
N PHE A 72 12.37 10.89 -2.49
CA PHE A 72 13.41 11.81 -2.93
C PHE A 72 13.60 13.01 -2.01
N GLN A 73 12.72 13.21 -1.03
CA GLN A 73 12.91 14.22 -0.01
C GLN A 73 13.89 13.72 1.06
N ARG A 74 15.00 14.45 1.24
CA ARG A 74 16.05 14.19 2.24
C ARG A 74 15.61 14.53 3.67
N ALA A 75 14.35 14.30 4.03
CA ALA A 75 13.94 14.34 5.42
C ALA A 75 14.35 13.00 6.05
N THR A 76 15.63 12.93 6.43
CA THR A 76 16.28 11.73 6.95
C THR A 76 15.82 11.49 8.38
N TRP A 77 14.62 10.93 8.57
CA TRP A 77 14.40 10.19 9.80
C TRP A 77 14.92 8.77 9.61
N ALA A 78 16.05 8.47 10.26
CA ALA A 78 16.48 7.10 10.46
C ALA A 78 15.51 6.44 11.45
N GLY A 79 14.42 5.88 10.94
CA GLY A 79 13.39 5.14 11.69
C GLY A 79 13.84 3.82 12.28
N THR A 80 15.14 3.66 12.53
CA THR A 80 15.77 2.41 12.97
C THR A 80 15.11 1.90 14.25
N GLY A 81 14.53 0.70 14.16
CA GLY A 81 13.84 0.02 15.26
C GLY A 81 12.49 0.60 15.67
N ARG A 82 11.97 1.62 14.97
CA ARG A 82 10.70 2.30 15.30
C ARG A 82 9.72 2.37 14.14
N LEU A 83 10.18 2.09 12.92
CA LEU A 83 9.36 2.02 11.73
C LEU A 83 9.43 0.65 11.09
N ILE A 84 8.27 0.21 10.62
CA ILE A 84 8.15 -0.86 9.63
C ILE A 84 7.79 -0.18 8.32
N GLN A 85 8.69 -0.26 7.34
CA GLN A 85 8.41 0.24 5.99
C GLN A 85 7.70 -0.87 5.21
N VAL A 86 6.49 -0.58 4.76
CA VAL A 86 5.71 -1.46 3.89
C VAL A 86 5.71 -0.85 2.50
N THR A 87 6.31 -1.55 1.53
CA THR A 87 6.27 -1.14 0.13
C THR A 87 5.00 -1.68 -0.50
N LEU A 88 4.10 -0.79 -0.92
CA LEU A 88 2.94 -1.15 -1.73
C LEU A 88 3.36 -1.28 -3.20
N GLN A 89 3.13 -2.45 -3.77
CA GLN A 89 3.28 -2.70 -5.20
C GLN A 89 1.97 -2.39 -5.92
N GLY A 90 2.01 -2.38 -7.26
CA GLY A 90 0.77 -2.42 -8.03
C GLY A 90 -0.08 -3.65 -7.67
N MET A 91 -1.37 -3.55 -7.91
CA MET A 91 -2.33 -4.63 -7.72
C MET A 91 -1.88 -5.88 -8.48
N SER A 92 -1.72 -6.96 -7.74
CA SER A 92 -1.57 -8.30 -8.29
C SER A 92 -2.80 -8.69 -9.10
N ILE A 93 -2.65 -9.61 -10.05
CA ILE A 93 -3.77 -10.17 -10.82
C ILE A 93 -4.89 -10.68 -9.90
N ARG A 94 -4.53 -11.28 -8.76
CA ARG A 94 -5.52 -11.76 -7.80
C ARG A 94 -6.34 -10.64 -7.18
N GLU A 95 -5.72 -9.52 -6.85
CA GLU A 95 -6.43 -8.33 -6.36
C GLU A 95 -7.31 -7.72 -7.45
N GLN A 96 -6.81 -7.65 -8.69
CA GLN A 96 -7.59 -7.16 -9.84
C GLN A 96 -8.84 -8.02 -10.09
N LEU A 97 -8.74 -9.33 -9.86
CA LEU A 97 -9.85 -10.28 -9.99
C LEU A 97 -10.73 -10.38 -8.73
N GLY A 98 -10.45 -9.63 -7.67
CA GLY A 98 -11.17 -9.70 -6.39
C GLY A 98 -10.95 -11.00 -5.60
N LYS A 99 -9.93 -11.79 -5.95
CA LYS A 99 -9.60 -13.11 -5.38
C LYS A 99 -8.48 -13.02 -4.32
N VAL A 100 -8.52 -12.00 -3.46
CA VAL A 100 -7.49 -11.75 -2.43
C VAL A 100 -7.46 -12.87 -1.37
N GLY A 101 -8.60 -13.51 -1.08
CA GLY A 101 -8.69 -14.62 -0.13
C GLY A 101 -8.31 -16.01 -0.69
N ALA A 102 -8.03 -16.13 -1.99
CA ALA A 102 -7.63 -17.42 -2.58
C ALA A 102 -6.20 -17.82 -2.13
N ALA A 103 -5.83 -19.10 -2.25
CA ALA A 103 -4.43 -19.49 -2.05
C ALA A 103 -3.56 -18.91 -3.20
N SER A 104 -2.36 -18.42 -2.89
CA SER A 104 -1.36 -18.05 -3.89
C SER A 104 -0.74 -19.28 -4.52
N PHE A 105 0.01 -19.09 -5.62
CA PHE A 105 0.84 -20.16 -6.16
C PHE A 105 1.85 -20.65 -5.12
N PHE A 106 2.47 -19.73 -4.38
CA PHE A 106 3.45 -20.05 -3.35
C PHE A 106 2.82 -20.73 -2.15
N ASP A 107 1.62 -20.31 -1.72
CA ASP A 107 0.89 -20.93 -0.61
C ASP A 107 0.66 -22.41 -0.93
N ARG A 108 0.19 -22.69 -2.17
CA ARG A 108 0.00 -24.06 -2.65
C ARG A 108 1.30 -24.86 -2.80
N LEU A 109 2.39 -24.23 -3.20
CA LEU A 109 3.69 -24.87 -3.37
C LEU A 109 4.32 -25.24 -2.01
N VAL A 110 4.14 -24.39 -1.01
CA VAL A 110 4.62 -24.62 0.36
C VAL A 110 3.74 -25.66 1.07
N ASP A 111 2.43 -25.61 0.86
CA ASP A 111 1.48 -26.57 1.46
C ASP A 111 1.54 -27.95 0.77
N SER A 112 2.16 -28.08 -0.41
CA SER A 112 2.36 -29.37 -1.08
C SER A 112 3.58 -30.11 -0.53
N GLU A 113 3.50 -30.60 0.71
CA GLU A 113 4.59 -31.37 1.33
C GLU A 113 4.88 -32.74 0.68
N ALA A 114 4.11 -33.19 -0.34
CA ALA A 114 4.13 -34.59 -0.76
C ALA A 114 4.22 -34.87 -2.27
N ASP A 115 4.39 -33.88 -3.15
CA ASP A 115 4.48 -34.14 -4.61
C ASP A 115 5.63 -33.33 -5.26
N PRO A 116 6.66 -33.98 -5.83
CA PRO A 116 7.82 -33.31 -6.44
C PRO A 116 7.48 -32.60 -7.76
N VAL A 117 6.27 -32.84 -8.28
CA VAL A 117 5.60 -32.00 -9.25
C VAL A 117 4.26 -31.72 -8.60
N PRO A 118 4.07 -30.57 -7.91
CA PRO A 118 2.74 -30.21 -7.48
C PRO A 118 1.88 -30.31 -8.73
N ASN A 119 0.69 -30.86 -8.64
CA ASN A 119 -0.26 -30.79 -9.74
C ASN A 119 -0.57 -29.29 -9.93
N LEU A 120 0.31 -28.58 -10.64
CA LEU A 120 0.31 -27.13 -10.88
C LEU A 120 -0.90 -26.76 -11.73
N VAL A 121 -1.55 -27.77 -12.28
CA VAL A 121 -2.85 -27.72 -12.92
C VAL A 121 -3.85 -28.39 -12.00
N SER A 122 -3.90 -27.97 -10.73
CA SER A 122 -5.01 -28.36 -9.87
C SER A 122 -6.29 -27.86 -10.54
N THR A 123 -7.38 -28.61 -10.43
CA THR A 123 -8.69 -28.25 -10.98
C THR A 123 -9.14 -26.84 -10.56
N GLN A 124 -8.61 -26.33 -9.44
CA GLN A 124 -8.83 -24.97 -8.95
C GLN A 124 -8.03 -23.89 -9.73
N LEU A 125 -6.82 -24.20 -10.23
CA LEU A 125 -6.12 -23.33 -11.19
C LEU A 125 -6.80 -23.36 -12.55
N LEU A 126 -7.35 -24.50 -12.98
CA LEU A 126 -8.21 -24.57 -14.16
C LEU A 126 -9.49 -23.75 -14.00
N ASP A 127 -10.09 -23.68 -12.81
CA ASP A 127 -11.27 -22.82 -12.57
C ASP A 127 -10.93 -21.33 -12.49
N VAL A 128 -9.71 -20.97 -12.07
CA VAL A 128 -9.22 -19.57 -12.04
C VAL A 128 -8.68 -19.12 -13.39
N LEU A 129 -8.15 -20.04 -14.21
CA LEU A 129 -7.51 -19.81 -15.49
C LEU A 129 -8.27 -20.43 -16.68
N SER A 130 -9.55 -20.82 -16.52
CA SER A 130 -10.31 -21.51 -17.58
C SER A 130 -10.36 -20.67 -18.87
N PRO A 131 -10.08 -21.30 -20.02
CA PRO A 131 -8.75 -21.22 -20.59
C PRO A 131 -8.43 -19.76 -20.94
N LEU A 132 -7.68 -19.07 -20.09
CA LEU A 132 -7.04 -17.82 -20.50
C LEU A 132 -6.20 -18.16 -21.72
N ASP A 133 -6.55 -17.59 -22.86
CA ASP A 133 -5.72 -17.74 -24.04
C ASP A 133 -4.52 -16.77 -23.96
N ILE A 134 -3.63 -16.86 -24.94
CA ILE A 134 -2.47 -15.97 -24.99
C ILE A 134 -2.88 -14.49 -25.05
N ARG A 135 -4.05 -14.17 -25.63
CA ARG A 135 -4.55 -12.78 -25.74
C ARG A 135 -5.04 -12.29 -24.40
N ASP A 136 -5.71 -13.13 -23.62
CA ASP A 136 -6.14 -12.79 -22.26
C ASP A 136 -4.92 -12.50 -21.38
N TYR A 137 -3.89 -13.34 -21.47
CA TYR A 137 -2.64 -13.11 -20.74
C TYR A 137 -1.96 -11.80 -21.16
N LEU A 138 -1.95 -11.50 -22.46
CA LEU A 138 -1.40 -10.24 -22.97
C LEU A 138 -2.23 -9.03 -22.51
N ASP A 139 -3.57 -9.08 -22.52
CA ASP A 139 -4.39 -7.99 -21.99
C ASP A 139 -4.12 -7.77 -20.50
N MET A 140 -3.99 -8.84 -19.72
CA MET A 140 -3.64 -8.76 -18.30
C MET A 140 -2.25 -8.14 -18.09
N ALA A 141 -1.25 -8.55 -18.86
CA ALA A 141 0.09 -7.99 -18.80
C ALA A 141 0.12 -6.50 -19.19
N LEU A 142 -0.61 -6.13 -20.25
CA LEU A 142 -0.70 -4.75 -20.75
C LEU A 142 -1.58 -3.83 -19.89
N ARG A 143 -2.48 -4.39 -19.07
CA ARG A 143 -3.29 -3.63 -18.09
C ARG A 143 -2.44 -2.96 -17.02
N GLY A 144 -1.30 -3.57 -16.67
CA GLY A 144 -0.46 -3.14 -15.57
C GLY A 144 -1.10 -3.37 -14.20
N GLY A 145 -0.43 -2.91 -13.14
CA GLY A 145 -0.87 -3.05 -11.75
C GLY A 145 -1.30 -1.75 -11.08
N PHE A 146 -1.22 -0.60 -11.75
CA PHE A 146 -1.61 0.67 -11.11
C PHE A 146 -3.11 0.71 -10.85
N PRO A 147 -3.55 1.03 -9.61
CA PRO A 147 -4.97 1.03 -9.26
C PRO A 147 -5.83 1.84 -10.24
N GLU A 148 -5.43 3.05 -10.62
CA GLU A 148 -6.20 3.85 -11.58
C GLU A 148 -6.29 3.15 -12.94
N ALA A 149 -5.18 2.66 -13.49
CA ALA A 149 -5.14 1.97 -14.78
C ALA A 149 -6.02 0.70 -14.80
N VAL A 150 -6.02 -0.06 -13.70
CA VAL A 150 -6.84 -1.27 -13.56
C VAL A 150 -8.34 -0.94 -13.63
N HIS A 151 -8.79 0.18 -13.08
CA HIS A 151 -10.21 0.55 -13.04
C HIS A 151 -10.71 1.27 -14.31
N LEU A 152 -9.82 1.62 -15.25
CA LEU A 152 -10.23 2.26 -16.50
C LEU A 152 -10.96 1.27 -17.43
N ALA A 153 -12.13 1.70 -17.92
CA ALA A 153 -13.05 0.84 -18.67
C ALA A 153 -12.56 0.42 -20.07
N THR A 154 -11.63 1.15 -20.69
CA THR A 154 -11.18 0.86 -22.06
C THR A 154 -9.66 0.78 -22.16
N GLU A 155 -9.16 -0.07 -23.05
CA GLU A 155 -7.73 -0.16 -23.38
C GLU A 155 -7.14 1.18 -23.85
N ARG A 156 -7.91 1.98 -24.60
CA ARG A 156 -7.48 3.30 -25.06
C ARG A 156 -7.19 4.24 -23.89
N LEU A 157 -8.08 4.29 -22.89
CA LEU A 157 -7.86 5.13 -21.70
C LEU A 157 -6.68 4.62 -20.88
N ARG A 158 -6.51 3.30 -20.76
CA ARG A 158 -5.35 2.69 -20.09
C ARG A 158 -4.03 3.11 -20.74
N ARG A 159 -3.93 3.03 -22.07
CA ARG A 159 -2.73 3.47 -22.81
C ARG A 159 -2.42 4.95 -22.59
N LEU A 160 -3.43 5.83 -22.74
CA LEU A 160 -3.26 7.27 -22.53
C LEU A 160 -2.82 7.65 -21.11
N TRP A 161 -3.11 6.79 -20.12
CA TRP A 161 -2.68 7.02 -18.74
C TRP A 161 -1.24 6.54 -18.47
N LEU A 162 -0.79 5.53 -19.22
CA LEU A 162 0.56 4.95 -19.09
C LEU A 162 1.64 5.74 -19.86
N GLU A 163 1.24 6.58 -20.82
CA GLU A 163 2.08 7.53 -21.55
C GLU A 163 2.40 8.78 -20.71
#